data_AF-A0A2N2PUY0-F1
#
_entry.id   AF-A0A2N2PUY0-F1
#
_cell.length_a   1.000
_cell.length_b   1.000
_cell.length_c   1.000
_cell.angle_alpha   90.00
_cell.angle_beta   90.00
_cell.angle_gamma   90.00
#
_symmetry.space_group_name_H-M   'P 1'
#
loop_
_entity.id
_entity.type
_entity.pdbx_description
1 polymer ?
#
loop_
_entity_poly.entity_id
_entity_poly.type
_entity_poly.pdbx_seq_one_letter_code
_entity_poly.pdbx_strand_id
1 'polypeptide(L)'
;MLTTIADLLTLSRVIAAGVLIWLGTLGPTTLPYAVLVTVLAWTTDQWDGWIARRAPNPTRLANFDFPIDATFYVGILVYLILAKFLPPLPVLAFVLLSLAAWLVFRRKAVAIVSLRIVDLTCGALLLIHAPWLAGLAVAWLAGLALIYRRRLRERIPRWFKELGELACGR
;
A
#
# COMPACT_ATOMS: atom_id res chain seq x y z
N MET A 1 -15.74 -20.44 5.66
CA MET A 1 -14.96 -19.79 6.74
C MET A 1 -13.72 -19.09 6.21
N LEU A 2 -12.79 -19.79 5.54
CA LEU A 2 -11.55 -19.17 5.01
C LEU A 2 -11.79 -17.99 4.04
N THR A 3 -12.81 -18.08 3.18
CA THR A 3 -13.20 -16.99 2.27
C THR A 3 -13.65 -15.74 3.02
N THR A 4 -14.47 -15.90 4.05
CA THR A 4 -14.96 -14.80 4.90
C THR A 4 -13.83 -14.13 5.67
N ILE A 5 -12.83 -14.90 6.13
CA ILE A 5 -11.66 -14.35 6.82
C ILE A 5 -10.83 -13.50 5.84
N ALA A 6 -10.61 -13.98 4.62
CA ALA A 6 -9.91 -13.19 3.60
C ALA A 6 -10.67 -11.90 3.28
N ASP A 7 -11.98 -11.96 3.05
CA ASP A 7 -12.80 -10.77 2.79
C ASP A 7 -12.76 -9.77 3.96
N LEU A 8 -12.77 -10.24 5.21
CA LEU A 8 -12.67 -9.39 6.40
C LEU A 8 -11.30 -8.71 6.52
N LEU A 9 -10.22 -9.43 6.19
CA LEU A 9 -8.88 -8.86 6.15
C LEU A 9 -8.75 -7.80 5.05
N THR A 10 -9.34 -8.01 3.87
CA THR A 10 -9.41 -6.98 2.83
C THR A 10 -10.17 -5.75 3.33
N LEU A 11 -11.33 -5.93 3.98
CA LEU A 11 -12.13 -4.84 4.54
C LEU A 11 -11.39 -4.06 5.65
N SER A 12 -10.49 -4.72 6.39
CA SER A 12 -9.67 -4.08 7.42
C SER A 12 -8.84 -2.90 6.88
N ARG A 13 -8.51 -2.89 5.58
CA ARG A 13 -7.78 -1.80 4.93
C ARG A 13 -8.63 -0.54 4.79
N VAL A 14 -9.92 -0.68 4.54
CA VAL A 14 -10.86 0.45 4.51
C VAL A 14 -10.98 1.06 5.91
N ILE A 15 -11.05 0.22 6.93
CA ILE A 15 -11.06 0.66 8.33
C ILE A 15 -9.75 1.37 8.67
N ALA A 16 -8.60 0.79 8.28
CA ALA A 16 -7.29 1.39 8.48
C ALA A 16 -7.17 2.77 7.79
N ALA A 17 -7.72 2.91 6.58
CA ALA A 17 -7.79 4.20 5.88
C ALA A 17 -8.57 5.24 6.69
N GLY A 18 -9.75 4.87 7.22
CA GLY A 18 -10.55 5.74 8.08
C GLY A 18 -9.83 6.15 9.36
N VAL A 19 -9.14 5.19 10.01
CA VAL A 19 -8.31 5.46 11.20
C VAL A 19 -7.16 6.41 10.88
N LEU A 20 -6.47 6.23 9.75
CA LEU A 20 -5.40 7.13 9.31
C LEU A 20 -5.91 8.56 9.09
N ILE A 21 -7.06 8.73 8.43
CA ILE A 21 -7.67 10.04 8.23
C ILE A 21 -7.97 10.70 9.58
N TRP A 22 -8.56 9.94 10.52
CA TRP A 22 -8.84 10.43 11.87
C TRP A 22 -7.56 10.80 12.63
N LEU A 23 -6.52 9.99 12.60
CA LEU A 23 -5.22 10.33 13.22
C LEU A 23 -4.63 11.60 12.60
N GLY A 24 -4.85 11.83 11.30
CA GLY A 24 -4.38 13.01 10.60
C GLY A 24 -4.98 14.31 11.14
N THR A 25 -6.26 14.29 11.57
CA THR A 25 -6.90 15.48 12.16
C THR A 25 -6.38 15.82 13.55
N LEU A 26 -5.76 14.85 14.25
CA LEU A 26 -5.12 15.04 15.55
C LEU A 26 -3.69 15.59 15.45
N GLY A 27 -3.12 15.66 14.24
CA GLY A 27 -1.83 16.29 13.96
C GLY A 27 -0.61 15.34 13.95
N PRO A 28 0.61 15.88 13.78
CA PRO A 28 1.82 15.12 13.49
C PRO A 28 2.33 14.23 14.63
N THR A 29 1.93 14.49 15.87
CA THR A 29 2.30 13.68 17.04
C THR A 29 1.74 12.25 16.97
N THR A 30 0.76 12.01 16.10
CA THR A 30 0.17 10.69 15.89
C THR A 30 0.97 9.76 14.98
N LEU A 31 2.11 10.20 14.44
CA LEU A 31 2.95 9.42 13.53
C LEU A 31 3.23 7.98 14.00
N PRO A 32 3.56 7.71 15.28
CA PRO A 32 3.77 6.34 15.74
C PRO A 32 2.54 5.44 15.58
N TYR A 33 1.34 5.98 15.84
CA TYR A 33 0.09 5.25 15.68
C TYR A 33 -0.25 5.02 14.20
N ALA A 34 0.00 6.02 13.35
CA ALA A 34 -0.20 5.90 11.91
C ALA A 34 0.72 4.83 11.30
N VAL A 35 1.97 4.76 11.75
CA VAL A 35 2.91 3.68 11.37
C VAL A 35 2.40 2.32 11.82
N LEU A 36 1.95 2.20 13.07
CA LEU A 36 1.42 0.94 13.58
C LEU A 36 0.22 0.46 12.75
N VAL A 37 -0.76 1.33 12.50
CA VAL A 37 -1.93 1.05 11.66
C VAL A 37 -1.48 0.61 10.27
N THR A 38 -0.48 1.28 9.69
CA THR A 38 0.03 0.98 8.36
C THR A 38 0.72 -0.38 8.29
N VAL A 39 1.60 -0.68 9.23
CA VAL A 39 2.30 -1.96 9.33
C VAL A 39 1.30 -3.11 9.54
N LEU A 40 0.28 -2.91 10.38
CA LEU A 40 -0.78 -3.89 10.58
C LEU A 40 -1.58 -4.12 9.29
N ALA A 41 -2.00 -3.07 8.60
CA ALA A 41 -2.75 -3.17 7.34
C ALA A 41 -1.95 -3.85 6.22
N TRP A 42 -0.65 -3.57 6.10
CA TRP A 42 0.20 -4.29 5.14
C TRP A 42 0.47 -5.74 5.57
N THR A 43 0.49 -6.02 6.87
CA THR A 43 0.63 -7.41 7.35
C THR A 43 -0.64 -8.21 7.03
N THR A 44 -1.83 -7.63 7.22
CA THR A 44 -3.09 -8.30 6.87
C THR A 44 -3.24 -8.53 5.36
N ASP A 45 -2.65 -7.67 4.51
CA ASP A 45 -2.51 -7.89 3.06
C ASP A 45 -1.63 -9.08 2.65
N GLN A 46 -0.60 -9.40 3.42
CA GLN A 46 0.14 -10.63 3.12
C GLN A 46 -0.65 -11.87 3.53
N TRP A 47 -1.45 -11.76 4.59
CA TRP A 47 -2.22 -12.86 5.15
C TRP A 47 -3.47 -13.18 4.34
N ASP A 48 -4.24 -12.19 3.92
CA ASP A 48 -5.47 -12.45 3.15
C ASP A 48 -5.16 -13.15 1.82
N GLY A 49 -4.11 -12.74 1.11
CA GLY A 49 -3.66 -13.40 -0.10
C GLY A 49 -3.19 -14.83 0.18
N TRP A 50 -2.55 -15.07 1.33
CA TRP A 50 -2.14 -16.42 1.73
C TRP A 50 -3.33 -17.32 2.06
N ILE A 51 -4.37 -16.79 2.70
CA ILE A 51 -5.61 -17.48 3.04
C ILE A 51 -6.45 -17.73 1.78
N ALA A 52 -6.62 -16.72 0.93
CA ALA A 52 -7.40 -16.81 -0.31
C ALA A 52 -6.88 -17.91 -1.25
N ARG A 53 -5.57 -18.10 -1.33
CA ARG A 53 -4.95 -19.18 -2.12
C ARG A 53 -5.21 -20.59 -1.57
N ARG A 54 -5.59 -20.71 -0.30
CA ARG A 54 -5.94 -21.97 0.36
C ARG A 54 -7.44 -22.16 0.50
N ALA A 55 -8.22 -21.16 0.12
CA ALA A 55 -9.66 -21.25 0.15
C ALA A 55 -10.13 -22.15 -1.01
N PRO A 56 -11.12 -23.04 -0.77
CA PRO A 56 -11.65 -23.93 -1.81
C PRO A 56 -12.43 -23.18 -2.90
N ASN A 57 -12.87 -21.94 -2.62
CA ASN A 57 -13.63 -21.10 -3.53
C ASN A 57 -12.98 -19.71 -3.63
N PRO A 58 -13.16 -19.00 -4.76
CA PRO A 58 -12.78 -17.59 -4.89
C PRO A 58 -13.41 -16.72 -3.80
N THR A 59 -12.66 -15.73 -3.29
CA THR A 59 -13.18 -14.77 -2.31
C THR A 59 -14.13 -13.77 -2.99
N ARG A 60 -15.12 -13.25 -2.25
CA ARG A 60 -16.13 -12.35 -2.84
C ARG A 60 -15.53 -10.99 -3.17
N LEU A 61 -14.54 -10.56 -2.41
CA LEU A 61 -13.84 -9.29 -2.60
C LEU A 61 -12.59 -9.41 -3.49
N ALA A 62 -12.29 -10.58 -4.08
CA ALA A 62 -11.12 -10.75 -4.95
C ALA A 62 -11.03 -9.71 -6.08
N ASN A 63 -12.18 -9.33 -6.66
CA ASN A 63 -12.24 -8.35 -7.74
C ASN A 63 -12.06 -6.89 -7.25
N PHE A 64 -12.26 -6.65 -5.96
CA PHE A 64 -12.17 -5.33 -5.33
C PHE A 64 -10.87 -5.11 -4.55
N ASP A 65 -10.00 -6.11 -4.49
CA ASP A 65 -8.73 -6.07 -3.76
C ASP A 65 -7.88 -4.83 -4.14
N PHE A 66 -7.72 -4.60 -5.45
CA PHE A 66 -6.96 -3.45 -5.94
C PHE A 66 -7.60 -2.07 -5.61
N PRO A 67 -8.90 -1.84 -5.86
CA PRO A 67 -9.57 -0.61 -5.39
C PRO A 67 -9.50 -0.40 -3.87
N ILE A 68 -9.58 -1.46 -3.08
CA ILE A 68 -9.51 -1.38 -1.62
C ILE A 68 -8.09 -0.99 -1.18
N ASP A 69 -7.06 -1.58 -1.79
CA ASP A 69 -5.67 -1.16 -1.56
C ASP A 69 -5.45 0.30 -1.95
N ALA A 70 -5.96 0.72 -3.10
CA ALA A 70 -5.87 2.11 -3.53
C ALA A 70 -6.54 3.06 -2.51
N THR A 71 -7.68 2.65 -1.92
CA THR A 71 -8.37 3.41 -0.86
C THR A 71 -7.48 3.56 0.38
N PHE A 72 -6.77 2.50 0.76
CA PHE A 72 -5.82 2.54 1.86
C PHE A 72 -4.67 3.52 1.60
N TYR A 73 -4.11 3.53 0.39
CA TYR A 73 -3.10 4.50 -0.01
C TYR A 73 -3.62 5.94 -0.05
N VAL A 74 -4.87 6.15 -0.46
CA VAL A 74 -5.53 7.46 -0.35
C VAL A 74 -5.62 7.88 1.12
N GLY A 75 -5.98 6.97 2.03
CA GLY A 75 -5.98 7.22 3.47
C GLY A 75 -4.61 7.67 4.02
N ILE A 76 -3.53 7.03 3.56
CA ILE A 76 -2.15 7.43 3.89
C ILE A 76 -1.86 8.85 3.40
N LEU A 77 -2.17 9.17 2.13
CA LEU A 77 -1.91 10.50 1.58
C LEU A 77 -2.72 11.59 2.30
N VAL A 78 -3.99 11.32 2.60
CA VAL A 78 -4.83 12.25 3.37
C VAL A 78 -4.27 12.45 4.77
N TYR A 79 -3.82 11.38 5.45
CA TYR A 79 -3.11 11.50 6.73
C TYR A 79 -1.92 12.45 6.63
N LEU A 80 -1.04 12.26 5.64
CA LEU A 80 0.16 13.07 5.46
C LEU A 80 -0.16 14.56 5.21
N ILE A 81 -1.25 14.86 4.50
CA ILE A 81 -1.73 16.23 4.31
C ILE A 81 -2.26 16.82 5.61
N LEU A 82 -3.18 16.11 6.28
CA LEU A 82 -3.85 16.60 7.48
C LEU A 82 -2.86 16.82 8.64
N ALA A 83 -1.93 15.88 8.81
CA ALA A 83 -0.85 15.96 9.80
C ALA A 83 0.28 16.94 9.41
N LYS A 84 0.16 17.64 8.28
CA LYS A 84 1.10 18.68 7.78
C LYS A 84 2.50 18.17 7.40
N PHE A 85 2.64 16.88 7.11
CA PHE A 85 3.89 16.33 6.57
C PHE A 85 4.07 16.62 5.08
N LEU A 86 2.97 16.73 4.33
CA LEU A 86 3.00 17.06 2.90
C LEU A 86 2.06 18.22 2.56
N PRO A 87 2.46 19.12 1.65
CA PRO A 87 1.55 20.12 1.11
C PRO A 87 0.46 19.46 0.24
N PRO A 88 -0.80 19.94 0.29
CA PRO A 88 -1.91 19.31 -0.42
C PRO A 88 -1.80 19.43 -1.94
N LEU A 89 -1.27 20.54 -2.46
CA LEU A 89 -1.25 20.82 -3.90
C LEU A 89 -0.38 19.81 -4.69
N PRO A 90 0.88 19.53 -4.30
CA PRO A 90 1.69 18.51 -4.98
C PRO A 90 1.11 17.10 -4.86
N VAL A 91 0.50 16.77 -3.71
CA VAL A 91 -0.14 15.46 -3.52
C VAL A 91 -1.34 15.31 -4.47
N LEU A 92 -2.20 16.33 -4.57
CA LEU A 92 -3.33 16.30 -5.49
C LEU A 92 -2.87 16.19 -6.95
N ALA A 93 -1.85 16.96 -7.34
CA ALA A 93 -1.27 16.86 -8.68
C ALA A 93 -0.73 15.44 -8.95
N PHE A 94 -0.01 14.85 -7.99
CA PHE A 94 0.50 13.47 -8.10
C PHE A 94 -0.63 12.43 -8.24
N VAL A 95 -1.71 12.56 -7.47
CA VAL A 95 -2.87 11.65 -7.55
C VAL A 95 -3.54 11.77 -8.92
N LEU A 96 -3.76 12.98 -9.42
CA LEU A 96 -4.36 13.22 -10.73
C LEU A 96 -3.49 12.70 -11.87
N LEU A 97 -2.18 12.92 -11.81
CA LEU A 97 -1.23 12.39 -12.79
C LEU A 97 -1.18 10.86 -12.77
N SER A 98 -1.17 10.26 -11.58
CA SER A 98 -1.19 8.81 -11.42
C SER A 98 -2.48 8.19 -11.97
N LEU A 99 -3.62 8.83 -11.70
CA LEU A 99 -4.92 8.41 -12.24
C LEU A 99 -4.96 8.55 -13.76
N ALA A 100 -4.52 9.68 -14.31
CA ALA A 100 -4.46 9.91 -15.75
C ALA A 100 -3.56 8.87 -16.44
N ALA A 101 -2.36 8.63 -15.90
CA ALA A 101 -1.44 7.60 -16.41
C ALA A 101 -2.10 6.21 -16.38
N TRP A 102 -2.76 5.85 -15.28
CA TRP A 102 -3.46 4.57 -15.20
C TRP A 102 -4.62 4.46 -16.20
N LEU A 103 -5.39 5.53 -16.44
CA LEU A 103 -6.48 5.54 -17.42
C LEU A 103 -5.99 5.43 -18.87
N VAL A 104 -4.83 6.01 -19.18
CA VAL A 104 -4.21 5.96 -20.52
C VAL A 104 -3.63 4.58 -20.80
N PHE A 105 -2.79 4.05 -19.90
CA PHE A 105 -2.10 2.78 -20.14
C PHE A 105 -2.93 1.55 -19.76
N ARG A 106 -3.87 1.69 -18.83
CA ARG A 106 -4.73 0.62 -18.29
C ARG A 106 -3.97 -0.62 -17.80
N ARG A 107 -2.71 -0.46 -17.41
CA ARG A 107 -1.85 -1.55 -16.89
C ARG A 107 -1.69 -1.44 -15.38
N LYS A 108 -1.77 -2.58 -14.69
CA LYS A 108 -1.55 -2.68 -13.24
C LYS A 108 -0.14 -2.21 -12.83
N ALA A 109 0.87 -2.44 -13.68
CA ALA A 109 2.23 -2.00 -13.43
C ALA A 109 2.35 -0.49 -13.17
N VAL A 110 1.61 0.34 -13.92
CA VAL A 110 1.62 1.80 -13.76
C VAL A 110 1.10 2.21 -12.38
N ALA A 111 -0.01 1.61 -11.95
CA ALA A 111 -0.54 1.88 -10.62
C ALA A 111 0.44 1.43 -9.53
N ILE A 112 1.05 0.25 -9.66
CA ILE A 112 2.04 -0.26 -8.69
C ILE A 112 3.19 0.74 -8.54
N VAL A 113 3.71 1.30 -9.63
CA VAL A 113 4.77 2.32 -9.58
C VAL A 113 4.32 3.53 -8.76
N SER A 114 3.13 4.08 -9.03
CA SER A 114 2.58 5.20 -8.25
C SER A 114 2.48 4.85 -6.76
N LEU A 115 2.00 3.66 -6.41
CA LEU A 115 1.90 3.23 -5.01
C LEU A 115 3.29 3.11 -4.35
N ARG A 116 4.31 2.62 -5.08
CA ARG A 116 5.69 2.54 -4.55
C ARG A 116 6.30 3.91 -4.30
N ILE A 117 5.97 4.93 -5.09
CA ILE A 117 6.40 6.30 -4.83
C ILE A 117 5.83 6.81 -3.49
N VAL A 118 4.58 6.46 -3.16
CA VAL A 118 4.00 6.77 -1.86
C VAL A 118 4.75 6.06 -0.73
N ASP A 119 5.04 4.76 -0.88
CA ASP A 119 5.81 4.00 0.12
C ASP A 119 7.19 4.62 0.39
N LEU A 120 7.91 5.01 -0.68
CA LEU A 120 9.21 5.66 -0.58
C LEU A 120 9.11 7.01 0.14
N THR A 121 8.06 7.79 -0.16
CA THR A 121 7.80 9.07 0.51
C THR A 121 7.55 8.86 2.00
N CYS A 122 6.74 7.86 2.37
CA CYS A 122 6.52 7.48 3.76
C CYS A 122 7.82 7.05 4.45
N GLY A 123 8.64 6.23 3.79
CA GLY A 123 9.94 5.81 4.31
C GLY A 123 10.89 6.99 4.57
N ALA A 124 10.97 7.93 3.62
CA ALA A 124 11.77 9.14 3.77
C ALA A 124 11.28 10.01 4.95
N LEU A 125 9.97 10.21 5.07
CA LEU A 125 9.39 10.95 6.20
C LEU A 125 9.65 10.27 7.54
N LEU A 126 9.62 8.94 7.59
CA LEU A 126 9.96 8.19 8.81
C LEU A 126 11.42 8.37 9.20
N LEU A 127 12.34 8.35 8.24
CA LEU A 127 13.76 8.58 8.51
C LEU A 127 14.00 9.99 9.07
N ILE A 128 13.24 10.99 8.61
CA ILE A 128 13.37 12.38 9.04
C ILE A 128 12.74 12.60 10.43
N HIS A 129 11.51 12.11 10.65
CA HIS A 129 10.73 12.47 11.82
C HIS A 129 10.78 11.44 12.96
N ALA A 130 11.05 10.18 12.66
CA ALA A 130 11.07 9.10 13.65
C ALA A 130 12.03 7.95 13.22
N PRO A 131 13.35 8.17 13.22
CA PRO A 131 14.32 7.22 12.67
C PRO A 131 14.29 5.84 13.35
N TRP A 132 13.92 5.79 14.63
CA TRP A 132 13.74 4.52 15.34
C TRP A 132 12.56 3.70 14.78
N LEU A 133 11.45 4.34 14.41
CA LEU A 133 10.33 3.69 13.71
C LEU A 133 10.74 3.26 12.31
N ALA A 134 11.56 4.05 11.62
CA ALA A 134 12.11 3.66 10.33
C ALA A 134 12.94 2.36 10.45
N GLY A 135 13.77 2.24 11.48
CA GLY A 135 14.51 1.01 11.78
C GLY A 135 13.60 -0.20 11.99
N LEU A 136 12.51 -0.03 12.74
CA LEU A 136 11.50 -1.10 12.93
C LEU A 136 10.78 -1.46 11.63
N ALA A 137 10.41 -0.47 10.82
CA ALA A 137 9.79 -0.69 9.52
C ALA A 137 10.72 -1.45 8.57
N VAL A 138 12.01 -1.10 8.55
CA VAL A 138 13.04 -1.82 7.78
C VAL A 138 13.20 -3.26 8.28
N ALA A 139 13.25 -3.47 9.60
CA ALA A 139 13.32 -4.82 10.17
C ALA A 139 12.10 -5.67 9.80
N TRP A 140 10.90 -5.08 9.85
CA TRP A 140 9.67 -5.74 9.43
C TRP A 140 9.67 -6.08 7.92
N LEU A 141 10.08 -5.14 7.06
CA LEU A 141 10.24 -5.37 5.62
C LEU A 141 11.25 -6.49 5.32
N ALA A 142 12.39 -6.50 6.01
CA ALA A 142 13.41 -7.54 5.88
C ALA A 142 12.86 -8.92 6.31
N GLY A 143 12.11 -8.97 7.41
CA GLY A 143 11.41 -10.18 7.86
C GLY A 143 10.43 -10.70 6.82
N LEU A 144 9.59 -9.83 6.26
CA LEU A 144 8.68 -10.20 5.17
C LEU A 144 9.44 -10.68 3.93
N ALA A 145 10.51 -10.00 3.54
CA ALA A 145 11.31 -10.39 2.39
C ALA A 145 11.92 -11.78 2.57
N LEU A 146 12.35 -12.12 3.79
CA LEU A 146 12.88 -13.44 4.12
C LEU A 146 11.80 -14.52 4.06
N ILE A 147 10.63 -14.28 4.68
CA ILE A 147 9.49 -15.22 4.71
C ILE A 147 8.97 -15.48 3.29
N TYR A 148 8.81 -14.43 2.48
CA TYR A 148 8.23 -14.49 1.15
C TYR A 148 9.27 -14.52 0.01
N ARG A 149 10.53 -14.86 0.30
CA ARG A 149 11.66 -14.84 -0.65
C ARG A 149 11.39 -15.54 -1.99
N ARG A 150 10.70 -16.69 -1.96
CA ARG A 150 10.36 -17.46 -3.17
C ARG A 150 9.42 -16.67 -4.08
N ARG A 151 8.39 -16.06 -3.48
CA ARG A 151 7.39 -15.25 -4.19
C ARG A 151 8.01 -13.98 -4.78
N LEU A 152 8.92 -13.34 -4.04
CA LEU A 152 9.67 -12.18 -4.53
C LEU A 152 10.48 -12.54 -5.79
N ARG A 153 11.22 -13.66 -5.74
CA ARG A 153 12.02 -14.14 -6.87
C ARG A 153 11.19 -14.38 -8.14
N GLU A 154 9.93 -14.78 -8.00
CA GLU A 154 9.02 -15.02 -9.13
C GLU A 154 8.27 -13.77 -9.62
N ARG A 155 7.95 -12.83 -8.73
CA ARG A 155 7.15 -11.64 -9.06
C ARG A 155 7.98 -10.49 -9.59
N ILE A 156 9.18 -10.29 -9.06
CA ILE A 156 10.07 -9.19 -9.47
C ILE A 156 10.38 -9.26 -10.97
N PRO A 157 10.82 -10.40 -11.55
CA PRO A 157 11.12 -10.47 -12.98
C PRO A 157 9.88 -10.24 -13.86
N ARG A 158 8.70 -10.74 -13.43
CA ARG A 158 7.44 -10.52 -14.15
C ARG A 158 7.06 -9.05 -14.20
N TRP A 159 7.17 -8.35 -13.07
CA TRP A 159 6.89 -6.91 -13.01
C TRP A 159 7.87 -6.10 -13.87
N PHE A 160 9.16 -6.43 -13.86
CA PHE A 160 10.14 -5.80 -14.75
C PHE A 160 9.84 -6.06 -16.23
N LYS A 161 9.37 -7.26 -16.58
CA LYS A 161 8.95 -7.56 -17.96
C LYS A 161 7.76 -6.71 -18.39
N GLU A 162 6.73 -6.60 -17.55
CA GLU A 162 5.55 -5.76 -17.82
C GLU A 162 5.91 -4.28 -17.99
N LEU A 163 6.87 -3.78 -17.20
CA LEU A 163 7.41 -2.42 -17.35
C LEU A 163 8.23 -2.25 -18.64
N GLY A 164 9.04 -3.25 -19.01
CA GLY A 164 9.78 -3.23 -20.27
C GLY A 164 8.87 -3.20 -21.49
N GLU A 165 7.75 -3.93 -21.45
CA GLU A 165 6.72 -3.91 -22.50
C GLU A 165 6.09 -2.52 -22.66
N LEU A 166 5.83 -1.82 -21.55
CA LEU A 166 5.37 -0.42 -21.55
C LEU A 166 6.38 0.55 -22.17
N ALA A 167 7.67 0.39 -21.88
CA ALA A 167 8.73 1.26 -22.43
C ALA A 167 8.95 1.04 -23.93
N CYS A 168 8.72 -0.18 -24.42
CA CYS A 168 8.88 -0.55 -25.83
C CYS A 168 7.61 -0.38 -26.68
N GLY A 169 6.51 0.13 -26.12
CA GLY A 169 5.27 0.39 -26.83
C GLY A 169 4.52 -0.86 -27.32
N ARG A 170 4.70 -2.01 -26.65
CA ARG A 170 3.96 -3.26 -26.93
C ARG A 170 2.94 -3.56 -25.84
#